data_AF-A0A940CYB1-F1
#
_entry.id   AF-A0A940CYB1-F1
#
_cell.length_a   1.000
_cell.length_b   1.000
_cell.length_c   1.000
_cell.angle_alpha   90.00
_cell.angle_beta   90.00
_cell.angle_gamma   90.00
#
_symmetry.space_group_name_H-M   'P 1'
#
loop_
_entity.id
_entity.type
_entity.pdbx_description
1 polymer ?
#
loop_
_entity_poly.entity_id
_entity_poly.type
_entity_poly.pdbx_seq_one_letter_code
_entity_poly.pdbx_strand_id
1 'polypeptide(L)'
;MDGVDKIVSLKDWINSFWNFQEEDIQYLQNLIVKKIPLDPEEVINNIKERFKTRKAFYQIYKHLPRKDLSVRDLEWAEQKLAEILYREELITDLTNKILDILTFFVESEKFPISETPSNPFLMH
;
A
#
# COMPACT_ATOMS: atom_id res chain seq x y z
N MET A 1 -0.04 -12.64 35.27
CA MET A 1 -0.58 -12.22 33.96
C MET A 1 0.19 -13.02 32.94
N ASP A 2 -0.32 -14.19 32.57
CA ASP A 2 0.37 -15.09 31.66
C ASP A 2 0.35 -14.50 30.25
N GLY A 3 1.51 -13.97 29.84
CA GLY A 3 1.83 -13.72 28.45
C GLY A 3 1.98 -15.06 27.76
N VAL A 4 0.86 -15.65 27.34
CA VAL A 4 0.88 -16.75 26.38
C VAL A 4 1.35 -16.12 25.07
N ASP A 5 2.58 -16.40 24.68
CA ASP A 5 3.06 -16.27 23.31
C ASP A 5 2.04 -16.99 22.42
N LYS A 6 1.06 -16.24 21.91
CA LYS A 6 0.07 -16.76 20.97
C LYS A 6 0.85 -17.15 19.73
N ILE A 7 1.07 -18.45 19.57
CA ILE A 7 1.55 -19.04 18.33
C ILE A 7 0.58 -18.53 17.25
N VAL A 8 1.08 -17.66 16.36
CA VAL A 8 0.30 -17.17 15.23
C VAL A 8 0.08 -18.38 14.32
N SER A 9 -1.17 -18.81 14.16
CA SER A 9 -1.50 -19.88 13.22
C SER A 9 -1.51 -19.35 11.79
N LEU A 10 -1.45 -20.24 10.77
CA LEU A 10 -1.62 -19.83 9.37
C LEU A 10 -2.96 -19.12 9.16
N LYS A 11 -4.02 -19.57 9.83
CA LYS A 11 -5.35 -18.98 9.76
C LYS A 11 -5.38 -17.57 10.33
N ASP A 12 -4.77 -17.35 11.50
CA ASP A 12 -4.67 -16.03 12.11
C ASP A 12 -3.87 -15.08 11.22
N TRP A 13 -2.74 -15.56 10.69
CA TRP A 13 -1.93 -14.79 9.76
C TRP A 13 -2.70 -14.40 8.49
N ILE A 14 -3.43 -15.34 7.87
CA ILE A 14 -4.24 -15.08 6.67
C ILE A 14 -5.27 -13.99 6.97
N ASN A 15 -6.01 -14.11 8.07
CA ASN A 15 -7.04 -13.13 8.43
C ASN A 15 -6.44 -11.76 8.75
N SER A 16 -5.34 -11.72 9.49
CA SER A 16 -4.66 -10.46 9.81
C SER A 16 -4.10 -9.78 8.57
N PHE A 17 -3.46 -10.53 7.67
CA PHE A 17 -2.89 -9.95 6.46
C PHE A 17 -3.99 -9.52 5.48
N TRP A 18 -5.07 -10.29 5.38
CA TRP A 18 -6.25 -9.92 4.60
C TRP A 18 -6.85 -8.58 5.03
N ASN A 19 -7.05 -8.39 6.34
CA ASN A 19 -7.60 -7.14 6.88
C ASN A 19 -6.65 -5.97 6.60
N PHE A 20 -5.34 -6.18 6.77
CA PHE A 20 -4.34 -5.18 6.41
C PHE A 20 -4.40 -4.80 4.93
N GLN A 21 -4.55 -5.77 4.03
CA GLN A 21 -4.72 -5.50 2.59
C GLN A 21 -6.01 -4.73 2.30
N GLU A 22 -7.09 -5.00 3.03
CA GLU A 22 -8.34 -4.24 2.92
C GLU A 22 -8.16 -2.78 3.35
N GLU A 23 -7.44 -2.53 4.44
CA GLU A 23 -7.06 -1.17 4.86
C GLU A 23 -6.16 -0.46 3.82
N ASP A 24 -5.21 -1.19 3.21
CA ASP A 24 -4.38 -0.68 2.12
C ASP A 24 -5.23 -0.26 0.92
N ILE A 25 -6.14 -1.14 0.48
CA ILE A 25 -7.05 -0.85 -0.65
C ILE A 25 -7.92 0.37 -0.34
N GLN A 26 -8.51 0.45 0.85
CA GLN A 26 -9.32 1.59 1.26
C GLN A 26 -8.51 2.88 1.30
N TYR A 27 -7.28 2.82 1.81
CA TYR A 27 -6.37 3.97 1.80
C TYR A 27 -6.07 4.44 0.38
N LEU A 28 -5.68 3.55 -0.53
CA LEU A 28 -5.38 3.87 -1.93
C LEU A 28 -6.61 4.41 -2.66
N GLN A 29 -7.78 3.82 -2.46
CA GLN A 29 -9.04 4.33 -3.02
C GLN A 29 -9.36 5.73 -2.51
N ASN A 30 -9.13 6.00 -1.22
CA ASN A 30 -9.35 7.32 -0.65
C ASN A 30 -8.42 8.37 -1.26
N LEU A 31 -7.17 8.03 -1.59
CA LEU A 31 -6.25 8.94 -2.28
C LEU A 31 -6.72 9.31 -3.69
N ILE A 32 -7.39 8.37 -4.37
CA ILE A 32 -7.88 8.57 -5.75
C ILE A 32 -9.22 9.32 -5.77
N VAL A 33 -10.15 8.92 -4.89
CA VAL A 33 -11.55 9.37 -4.93
C VAL A 33 -11.77 10.68 -4.19
N LYS A 34 -11.04 10.93 -3.10
CA LYS A 34 -11.25 12.13 -2.30
C LYS A 34 -10.54 13.32 -2.95
N LYS A 35 -11.31 14.37 -3.26
CA LYS A 35 -10.82 15.69 -3.69
C LYS A 35 -10.19 16.49 -2.53
N ILE A 36 -9.45 15.82 -1.65
CA ILE A 36 -8.75 16.46 -0.53
C ILE A 36 -7.38 16.92 -1.05
N PRO A 37 -6.86 18.08 -0.60
CA PRO A 37 -5.47 18.44 -0.87
C PRO A 37 -4.56 17.28 -0.45
N LEU A 38 -3.85 16.70 -1.42
CA LEU A 38 -2.86 15.66 -1.19
C LEU A 38 -1.59 16.32 -0.68
N ASP A 39 -1.13 15.96 0.52
CA ASP A 39 0.23 16.22 0.96
C ASP A 39 1.13 15.07 0.45
N PRO A 40 2.01 15.33 -0.54
CA PRO A 40 2.85 14.28 -1.11
C PRO A 40 3.79 13.63 -0.10
N GLU A 41 4.30 14.39 0.89
CA GLU A 41 5.22 13.87 1.88
C GLU A 41 4.48 12.94 2.86
N GLU A 42 3.28 13.33 3.29
CA GLU A 42 2.41 12.49 4.12
C GLU A 42 2.06 11.17 3.40
N VAL A 43 1.72 11.24 2.11
CA VAL A 43 1.39 10.05 1.32
C VAL A 43 2.59 9.12 1.18
N ILE A 44 3.76 9.65 0.86
CA ILE A 44 5.00 8.88 0.74
C ILE A 44 5.34 8.19 2.08
N ASN A 45 5.19 8.90 3.21
CA ASN A 45 5.46 8.35 4.53
C ASN A 45 4.48 7.21 4.88
N ASN A 46 3.19 7.40 4.61
CA ASN A 46 2.18 6.35 4.81
C ASN A 46 2.46 5.11 3.94
N ILE A 47 2.81 5.28 2.66
CA ILE A 47 3.18 4.18 1.77
C ILE A 47 4.41 3.43 2.31
N LYS A 48 5.44 4.15 2.79
CA LYS A 48 6.63 3.53 3.40
C LYS A 48 6.29 2.69 4.63
N GLU A 49 5.46 3.19 5.53
CA GLU A 49 5.04 2.44 6.72
C GLU A 49 4.25 1.17 6.33
N ARG A 50 3.33 1.28 5.36
CA ARG A 50 2.59 0.12 4.84
C ARG A 50 3.53 -0.93 4.24
N PHE A 51 4.58 -0.53 3.51
CA PHE A 51 5.61 -1.46 3.02
C PHE A 51 6.40 -2.14 4.14
N LYS A 52 6.72 -1.43 5.23
CA LYS A 52 7.39 -2.03 6.40
C LYS A 52 6.50 -3.09 7.05
N THR A 53 5.23 -2.77 7.26
CA THR A 53 4.24 -3.70 7.83
C THR A 53 4.05 -4.93 6.95
N ARG A 54 3.91 -4.75 5.63
CA ARG A 54 3.87 -5.85 4.65
C ARG A 54 5.11 -6.75 4.72
N LYS A 55 6.31 -6.18 4.82
CA LYS A 55 7.54 -6.96 5.01
C LYS A 55 7.49 -7.78 6.30
N ALA A 56 6.95 -7.24 7.39
CA ALA A 56 6.78 -7.98 8.64
C ALA A 56 5.84 -9.19 8.46
N PHE A 57 4.70 -9.02 7.77
CA PHE A 57 3.81 -10.14 7.43
C PHE A 57 4.54 -11.24 6.66
N TYR A 58 5.36 -10.89 5.66
CA TYR A 58 6.15 -11.87 4.91
C TYR A 58 7.19 -12.61 5.75
N GLN A 59 7.82 -11.94 6.71
CA GLN A 59 8.76 -12.62 7.62
C GLN A 59 8.03 -13.58 8.54
N ILE A 60 6.89 -13.18 9.11
CA ILE A 60 6.08 -14.08 9.95
C ILE A 60 5.68 -15.31 9.15
N TYR A 61 5.18 -15.15 7.92
CA TYR A 61 4.74 -16.24 7.06
C TYR A 61 5.80 -17.33 6.86
N LYS A 62 7.08 -16.94 6.68
CA LYS A 62 8.19 -17.89 6.49
C LYS A 62 8.42 -18.81 7.69
N HIS A 63 8.01 -18.38 8.87
CA HIS A 63 8.19 -19.11 10.13
C HIS A 63 6.92 -19.82 10.60
N LEU A 64 5.81 -19.72 9.86
CA LEU A 64 4.56 -20.37 10.24
C LEU A 64 4.66 -21.89 10.06
N PRO A 65 4.30 -22.68 11.09
CA PRO A 65 4.20 -24.12 10.95
C PRO A 65 3.11 -24.45 9.93
N ARG A 66 3.48 -25.20 8.88
CA ARG A 66 2.55 -25.67 7.84
C ARG A 66 1.82 -26.97 8.21
N LYS A 67 2.10 -27.53 9.39
CA LYS A 67 1.58 -28.83 9.82
C LYS A 67 0.33 -28.65 10.67
N ASP A 68 -0.57 -29.61 10.54
CA ASP A 68 -1.80 -29.82 11.32
C ASP A 68 -3.05 -28.99 10.94
N LEU A 69 -3.20 -28.60 9.67
CA LEU A 69 -4.50 -28.18 9.15
C LEU A 69 -5.32 -29.38 8.70
N SER A 70 -6.63 -29.36 8.99
CA SER A 70 -7.56 -30.30 8.38
C SER A 70 -7.57 -30.10 6.85
N VAL A 71 -7.95 -31.13 6.08
CA VAL A 71 -8.03 -31.03 4.60
C VAL A 71 -8.85 -29.82 4.16
N ARG A 72 -9.97 -29.56 4.84
CA ARG A 72 -10.83 -28.40 4.58
C ARG A 72 -10.15 -27.08 4.89
N ASP A 73 -9.40 -26.99 5.99
CA ASP A 73 -8.67 -25.76 6.35
C ASP A 73 -7.48 -25.52 5.39
N LEU A 74 -6.90 -26.59 4.84
CA LEU A 74 -5.86 -26.50 3.83
C LEU A 74 -6.40 -25.91 2.52
N GLU A 75 -7.50 -26.45 1.98
CA GLU A 75 -8.14 -25.93 0.77
C GLU A 75 -8.55 -24.46 0.92
N TRP A 76 -9.15 -24.11 2.07
CA TRP A 76 -9.49 -22.73 2.39
C TRP A 76 -8.24 -21.83 2.44
N ALA A 77 -7.16 -22.31 3.07
CA ALA A 77 -5.92 -21.55 3.19
C ALA A 77 -5.25 -21.34 1.83
N GLU A 78 -5.20 -22.36 0.97
CA GLU A 78 -4.67 -22.27 -0.39
C GLU A 78 -5.44 -21.26 -1.24
N GLN A 79 -6.78 -21.33 -1.21
CA GLN A 79 -7.61 -20.34 -1.89
C GLN A 79 -7.34 -18.93 -1.38
N LYS A 80 -7.30 -18.75 -0.04
CA LYS A 80 -7.07 -17.42 0.54
C LYS A 80 -5.67 -16.89 0.27
N LEU A 81 -4.65 -17.73 0.24
CA LEU A 81 -3.30 -17.33 -0.15
C LEU A 81 -3.25 -16.88 -1.62
N ALA A 82 -3.96 -17.57 -2.52
CA ALA A 82 -4.06 -17.13 -3.91
C ALA A 82 -4.76 -15.77 -4.03
N GLU A 83 -5.85 -15.55 -3.30
CA GLU A 83 -6.53 -14.24 -3.26
C GLU A 83 -5.63 -13.13 -2.67
N ILE A 84 -4.85 -13.44 -1.62
CA ILE A 84 -3.87 -12.52 -1.03
C ILE A 84 -2.82 -12.11 -2.07
N LEU A 85 -2.28 -13.06 -2.83
CA LEU A 85 -1.29 -12.77 -3.88
C LEU A 85 -1.87 -11.86 -4.96
N TYR A 86 -3.08 -12.16 -5.43
CA TYR A 86 -3.79 -11.30 -6.38
C TYR A 86 -3.99 -9.87 -5.84
N ARG A 87 -4.37 -9.74 -4.56
CA ARG A 87 -4.49 -8.42 -3.91
C ARG A 87 -3.15 -7.69 -3.80
N GLU A 88 -2.05 -8.40 -3.54
CA GLU A 88 -0.72 -7.80 -3.50
C GLU A 88 -0.30 -7.21 -4.85
N GLU A 89 -0.59 -7.91 -5.95
CA GLU A 89 -0.35 -7.41 -7.30
C GLU A 89 -1.14 -6.12 -7.55
N LEU A 90 -2.44 -6.12 -7.25
CA LEU A 90 -3.29 -4.93 -7.38
C LEU A 90 -2.83 -3.75 -6.52
N ILE A 91 -2.48 -4.01 -5.26
CA ILE A 91 -1.98 -2.97 -4.34
C ILE A 91 -0.66 -2.40 -4.87
N THR A 92 0.23 -3.26 -5.38
CA THR A 92 1.51 -2.83 -5.96
C THR A 92 1.29 -1.95 -7.18
N ASP A 93 0.43 -2.36 -8.10
CA ASP A 93 0.12 -1.59 -9.31
C ASP A 93 -0.52 -0.23 -8.98
N LEU A 94 -1.47 -0.20 -8.06
CA LEU A 94 -2.09 1.05 -7.62
C LEU A 94 -1.09 1.97 -6.91
N THR A 95 -0.24 1.41 -6.05
CA THR A 95 0.81 2.18 -5.35
C THR A 95 1.77 2.81 -6.34
N ASN A 96 2.25 2.05 -7.33
CA ASN A 96 3.16 2.57 -8.36
C ASN A 96 2.51 3.70 -9.15
N LYS A 97 1.26 3.55 -9.58
CA LYS A 97 0.52 4.62 -10.28
C LYS A 97 0.38 5.88 -9.44
N ILE A 98 0.15 5.75 -8.13
CA ILE A 98 0.08 6.91 -7.23
C ILE A 98 1.46 7.58 -7.13
N LEU A 99 2.54 6.82 -6.99
CA LEU A 99 3.89 7.35 -6.93
C LEU A 99 4.29 8.08 -8.24
N ASP A 100 3.89 7.55 -9.39
CA ASP A 100 4.10 8.19 -10.69
C ASP A 100 3.37 9.54 -10.76
N ILE A 101 2.12 9.59 -10.30
CA ILE A 101 1.31 10.82 -10.23
C ILE A 101 1.97 11.84 -9.29
N LEU A 102 2.42 11.42 -8.11
CA LEU A 102 3.10 12.31 -7.16
C LEU A 102 4.40 12.87 -7.73
N THR A 103 5.14 12.06 -8.51
CA THR A 103 6.36 12.52 -9.18
C THR A 103 6.05 13.63 -10.18
N PHE A 104 4.97 13.49 -10.95
CA PHE A 104 4.51 14.54 -11.87
C PHE A 104 4.16 15.84 -11.14
N PHE A 105 3.48 15.78 -10.00
CA PHE A 105 3.16 16.98 -9.22
C PHE A 105 4.42 17.70 -8.72
N VAL A 106 5.39 16.96 -8.16
CA VAL A 106 6.65 17.53 -7.66
C VAL A 106 7.52 18.10 -8.79
N GLU A 107 7.54 17.47 -9.96
CA GLU A 107 8.24 18.00 -11.13
C GLU A 107 7.55 19.23 -11.72
N SER A 108 6.21 19.28 -11.71
CA SER A 108 5.45 20.43 -12.19
C SER A 108 5.66 21.69 -11.34
N GLU A 109 5.85 21.56 -10.03
CA GLU A 109 6.19 22.70 -9.15
C GLU A 109 7.61 23.25 -9.39
N LYS A 110 8.53 22.42 -9.92
CA LYS A 110 9.91 22.83 -10.24
C LYS A 110 10.04 23.54 -11.58
N PHE A 111 9.01 23.49 -12.42
CA PHE A 111 8.86 24.42 -13.53
C PHE A 111 8.01 25.59 -13.05
N PRO A 112 8.61 26.69 -12.54
CA PRO A 112 7.88 27.93 -12.58
C PRO A 112 7.51 28.11 -14.06
N ILE A 113 6.20 28.16 -14.33
CA ILE A 113 5.68 28.75 -15.56
C ILE A 113 6.41 30.07 -15.62
N SER A 114 7.45 30.10 -16.46
CA SER A 114 8.30 31.27 -16.58
C SER A 114 7.33 32.35 -16.97
N GLU A 115 7.18 33.34 -16.09
CA GLU A 115 6.46 34.56 -16.41
C GLU A 115 6.93 34.94 -17.80
N THR A 116 6.03 34.81 -18.77
CA THR A 116 6.28 35.26 -20.13
C THR A 116 6.81 36.68 -19.98
N PRO A 117 8.04 36.98 -20.43
CA PRO A 117 8.59 38.30 -20.21
C PRO A 117 7.63 39.28 -20.86
N SER A 118 7.12 40.21 -20.04
CA SER A 118 6.33 41.35 -20.45
C SER A 118 7.01 41.98 -21.65
N ASN A 119 6.34 41.89 -22.79
CA ASN A 119 6.86 42.28 -24.09
C ASN A 119 7.44 43.71 -24.02
N PRO A 120 8.74 43.94 -24.29
CA PRO A 120 9.39 45.24 -24.08
C PRO A 120 9.03 46.30 -25.15
N PHE A 121 8.05 46.04 -26.01
CA PHE A 121 7.72 46.88 -27.18
C PHE A 121 6.46 47.75 -27.04
N LEU A 122 5.96 47.99 -25.82
CA LEU A 122 4.84 48.92 -25.58
C LEU A 122 5.24 50.27 -24.97
N MET A 123 6.48 50.72 -25.20
CA MET A 123 6.84 52.13 -25.01
C MET A 123 7.44 52.70 -26.29
N HIS A 124 6.58 53.21 -27.17
CA HIS A 124 6.85 54.33 -28.07
C HIS A 124 5.54 55.00 -28.45
#